data_AF-A0AAW1IKN1-F1
#
_entry.id   AF-A0AAW1IKN1-F1
#
_cell.length_a   1.000
_cell.length_b   1.000
_cell.length_c   1.000
_cell.angle_alpha   90.00
_cell.angle_beta   90.00
_cell.angle_gamma   90.00
#
_symmetry.space_group_name_H-M   'P 1'
#
loop_
_entity.id
_entity.type
_entity.pdbx_description
1 polymer ?
#
loop_
_entity_poly.entity_id
_entity_poly.type
_entity_poly.pdbx_seq_one_letter_code
_entity_poly.pdbx_strand_id
1 'polypeptide(L)'
;MIYSYTYFRSQSGIYAVTLVYSSSWLLQHRASRWYSLFFVLYILLGVYFVTNLILAVVYDSFKSELAKQVFDMDNARRRILLKAFDLMDQYNRGYLDKEQCLCLFDELNKYRTLPKMSKEDFGFIFDELDDSHDFKINSDEFADLCHAIALKFSKEDVPSIFESCPWVYYSPFSENLKNFVRGRKFGNIVAIILVINLIAVIIETTLDIEDSTAQTFWQVVEFVFGWIYVVEMGLKIYSYGFLNYWRDGQNRFDFVITCVIVIGETATFASPTGQTFLSNGEWIRYLILARVLRLIRLLMRVKQYRAFVATFLTLLPSLMPYLGTIFCVMCVYSSLGVQLFGGIVNAGNSLVEGTDLAENDYLLFNFNDYPNAMVTTFNLLVMGNWQAWMQSYRDLTRTSWSLVYFVSFYLITVMLILNLIIAFVLEAFFSELEIEESEECAVSEEQEGRTRRYAGPKTSSQRVDQLLHRILSSELEKSQACSA
;
A
#
# COMPACT_ATOMS: atom_id res chain seq x y z
N MET A 1 -0.81 51.69 15.15
CA MET A 1 -0.31 50.76 16.19
C MET A 1 -1.09 49.45 16.23
N ILE A 2 -2.43 49.47 16.33
CA ILE A 2 -3.25 48.24 16.35
C ILE A 2 -3.16 47.49 15.01
N TYR A 3 -3.29 48.17 13.87
CA TYR A 3 -3.12 47.56 12.53
C TYR A 3 -1.74 46.92 12.30
N SER A 4 -0.66 47.53 12.81
CA SER A 4 0.70 46.95 12.73
C SER A 4 0.86 45.72 13.61
N TYR A 5 0.19 45.67 14.77
CA TYR A 5 0.25 44.52 15.68
C TYR A 5 -0.55 43.33 15.13
N THR A 6 -1.72 43.57 14.52
CA THR A 6 -2.51 42.52 13.86
C THR A 6 -1.82 42.01 12.60
N TYR A 7 -1.15 42.88 11.83
CA TYR A 7 -0.36 42.51 10.67
C TYR A 7 0.89 41.71 11.08
N PHE A 8 1.59 42.14 12.12
CA PHE A 8 2.74 41.41 12.68
C PHE A 8 2.30 40.07 13.28
N ARG A 9 1.15 39.96 13.96
CA ARG A 9 0.65 38.69 14.50
C ARG A 9 0.11 37.75 13.43
N SER A 10 -0.53 38.28 12.38
CA SER A 10 -0.94 37.52 11.21
C SER A 10 0.28 36.99 10.46
N GLN A 11 1.29 37.83 10.23
CA GLN A 11 2.55 37.38 9.67
C GLN A 11 3.31 36.44 10.61
N SER A 12 3.27 36.64 11.94
CA SER A 12 3.89 35.72 12.93
C SER A 12 3.22 34.36 12.99
N GLY A 13 1.89 34.30 12.82
CA GLY A 13 1.15 33.05 12.67
C GLY A 13 1.49 32.37 11.34
N ILE A 14 1.62 33.14 10.27
CA ILE A 14 2.10 32.65 8.97
C ILE A 14 3.57 32.21 9.07
N TYR A 15 4.43 32.88 9.86
CA TYR A 15 5.82 32.47 10.13
C TYR A 15 5.87 31.19 10.97
N ALA A 16 4.94 31.02 11.92
CA ALA A 16 4.80 29.81 12.74
C ALA A 16 4.35 28.58 11.96
N VAL A 17 3.62 28.77 10.87
CA VAL A 17 3.11 27.68 10.04
C VAL A 17 3.91 27.51 8.74
N THR A 18 4.56 28.58 8.25
CA THR A 18 5.21 28.65 6.93
C THR A 18 6.66 29.06 7.11
N LEU A 19 7.53 28.07 7.27
CA LEU A 19 8.96 28.25 7.49
C LEU A 19 9.73 28.68 6.23
N VAL A 20 9.04 29.01 5.12
CA VAL A 20 9.65 29.23 3.80
C VAL A 20 8.91 30.31 3.00
N TYR A 21 8.76 31.53 3.53
CA TYR A 21 8.50 32.68 2.65
C TYR A 21 9.82 33.43 2.42
N SER A 22 10.49 33.07 1.31
CA SER A 22 11.76 33.68 0.88
C SER A 22 11.68 35.22 0.85
N SER A 23 10.55 35.74 0.41
CA SER A 23 10.24 37.17 0.27
C SER A 23 10.13 37.90 1.60
N SER A 24 9.72 37.24 2.68
CA SER A 24 9.53 37.90 3.98
C SER A 24 10.84 38.22 4.70
N TRP A 25 11.77 37.27 4.78
CA TRP A 25 13.06 37.53 5.43
C TRP A 25 14.01 38.32 4.54
N LEU A 26 13.81 38.32 3.21
CA LEU A 26 14.62 39.10 2.27
C LEU A 26 14.56 40.61 2.53
N LEU A 27 13.36 41.14 2.82
CA LEU A 27 13.19 42.57 3.13
C LEU A 27 13.93 42.95 4.43
N GLN A 28 13.86 42.09 5.45
CA GLN A 28 14.50 42.31 6.73
C GLN A 28 16.03 42.10 6.65
N HIS A 29 16.48 41.15 5.84
CA HIS A 29 17.90 40.92 5.57
C HIS A 29 18.55 42.08 4.81
N ARG A 30 17.80 42.74 3.91
CA ARG A 30 18.23 43.99 3.28
C ARG A 30 18.42 45.12 4.28
N ALA A 31 17.64 45.16 5.37
CA ALA A 31 17.79 46.16 6.43
C ALA A 31 18.99 45.89 7.35
N SER A 32 19.24 44.63 7.72
CA SER A 32 20.47 44.23 8.41
C SER A 32 20.76 42.75 8.20
N ARG A 33 22.02 42.44 7.91
CA ARG A 33 22.48 41.06 7.70
C ARG A 33 22.27 40.20 8.96
N TRP A 34 22.33 40.80 10.15
CA TRP A 34 22.16 40.09 11.43
C TRP A 34 20.75 39.49 11.63
N TYR A 35 19.73 39.99 10.94
CA TYR A 35 18.39 39.38 11.00
C TYR A 35 18.35 37.97 10.41
N SER A 36 19.31 37.58 9.55
CA SER A 36 19.35 36.18 9.07
C SER A 36 19.61 35.19 10.21
N LEU A 37 20.37 35.57 11.25
CA LEU A 37 20.60 34.69 12.40
C LEU A 37 19.31 34.38 13.15
N PHE A 38 18.41 35.36 13.27
CA PHE A 38 17.10 35.14 13.88
C PHE A 38 16.28 34.12 13.07
N PHE A 39 16.20 34.28 11.75
CA PHE A 39 15.44 33.34 10.91
C PHE A 39 16.07 31.96 10.84
N VAL A 40 17.41 31.86 10.80
CA VAL A 40 18.12 30.58 10.84
C VAL A 40 17.84 29.87 12.16
N LEU A 41 17.95 30.56 13.30
CA LEU A 41 17.65 29.97 14.60
C LEU A 41 16.18 29.55 14.71
N TYR A 42 15.27 30.39 14.19
CA TYR A 42 13.85 30.11 14.17
C TYR A 42 13.50 28.89 13.31
N ILE A 43 14.10 28.76 12.12
CA ILE A 43 13.90 27.58 11.27
C ILE A 43 14.52 26.34 11.92
N LEU A 44 15.69 26.48 12.53
CA LEU A 44 16.35 25.39 13.22
C LEU A 44 15.47 24.83 14.34
N LEU A 45 14.96 25.72 15.19
CA LEU A 45 14.13 25.33 16.33
C LEU A 45 12.70 24.95 15.91
N GLY A 46 12.11 25.67 14.96
CA GLY A 46 10.75 25.42 14.48
C GLY A 46 10.64 24.13 13.67
N VAL A 47 11.40 24.01 12.58
CA VAL A 47 11.37 22.81 11.72
C VAL A 47 12.03 21.65 12.48
N TYR A 48 13.33 21.70 12.72
CA TYR A 48 14.03 20.48 13.11
C TYR A 48 13.74 20.02 14.53
N PHE A 49 13.40 20.92 15.44
CA PHE A 49 13.08 20.54 16.81
C PHE A 49 11.57 20.35 17.00
N VAL A 50 10.75 21.38 16.76
CA VAL A 50 9.31 21.30 17.06
C VAL A 50 8.58 20.35 16.11
N THR A 51 8.75 20.42 14.79
CA THR A 51 7.98 19.52 13.90
C THR A 51 8.40 18.07 14.03
N ASN A 52 9.69 17.80 14.25
CA ASN A 52 10.16 16.42 14.51
C ASN A 52 9.70 15.91 15.88
N LEU A 53 9.61 16.77 16.90
CA LEU A 53 9.03 16.39 18.19
C LEU A 53 7.54 16.06 18.05
N ILE A 54 6.78 16.84 17.27
CA ILE A 54 5.38 16.54 16.97
C ILE A 54 5.27 15.18 16.27
N LEU A 55 6.11 14.92 15.26
CA LEU A 55 6.15 13.62 14.59
C LEU A 55 6.44 12.48 15.56
N ALA A 56 7.39 12.66 16.48
CA ALA A 56 7.74 11.66 17.48
C ALA A 56 6.58 11.38 18.46
N VAL A 57 5.88 12.41 18.91
CA VAL A 57 4.70 12.26 19.79
C VAL A 57 3.55 11.56 19.07
N VAL A 58 3.29 11.94 17.80
CA VAL A 58 2.27 11.27 16.97
C VAL A 58 2.66 9.81 16.72
N TYR A 59 3.92 9.53 16.47
CA TYR A 59 4.44 8.18 16.26
C TYR A 59 4.24 7.29 17.51
N ASP A 60 4.61 7.77 18.69
CA ASP A 60 4.46 7.01 19.95
C ASP A 60 2.98 6.77 20.31
N SER A 61 2.15 7.80 20.17
CA SER A 61 0.70 7.66 20.35
C SER A 61 0.05 6.72 19.32
N PHE A 62 0.52 6.74 18.07
CA PHE A 62 0.05 5.83 17.04
C PHE A 62 0.45 4.39 17.34
N LYS A 63 1.72 4.18 17.74
CA LYS A 63 2.26 2.86 18.06
C LYS A 63 1.51 2.21 19.22
N SER A 64 1.25 2.96 20.29
CA SER A 64 0.50 2.48 21.45
C SER A 64 -0.96 2.12 21.12
N GLU A 65 -1.64 2.91 20.27
CA GLU A 65 -3.01 2.59 19.86
C GLU A 65 -3.06 1.38 18.91
N LEU A 66 -2.08 1.26 18.00
CA LEU A 66 -1.94 0.10 17.14
C LEU A 66 -1.71 -1.17 17.98
N ALA A 67 -0.90 -1.08 19.04
CA ALA A 67 -0.66 -2.17 19.99
C ALA A 67 -1.94 -2.68 20.63
N LYS A 68 -2.77 -1.74 21.07
CA LYS A 68 -4.06 -2.06 21.68
C LYS A 68 -5.01 -2.74 20.68
N GLN A 69 -5.08 -2.25 19.44
CA GLN A 69 -5.95 -2.85 18.42
C GLN A 69 -5.58 -4.29 18.09
N VAL A 70 -4.29 -4.58 17.92
CA VAL A 70 -3.84 -5.96 17.64
C VAL A 70 -4.03 -6.84 18.87
N PHE A 71 -3.76 -6.35 20.08
CA PHE A 71 -4.07 -7.09 21.31
C PHE A 71 -5.55 -7.46 21.40
N ASP A 72 -6.46 -6.56 21.02
CA ASP A 72 -7.89 -6.84 20.95
C ASP A 72 -8.23 -7.87 19.86
N MET A 73 -7.53 -7.85 18.72
CA MET A 73 -7.66 -8.87 17.67
C MET A 73 -7.17 -10.24 18.13
N ASP A 74 -6.04 -10.32 18.82
CA ASP A 74 -5.49 -11.56 19.37
C ASP A 74 -6.38 -12.11 20.47
N ASN A 75 -6.94 -11.25 21.33
CA ASN A 75 -7.94 -11.65 22.31
C ASN A 75 -9.23 -12.15 21.63
N ALA A 76 -9.68 -11.51 20.56
CA ALA A 76 -10.84 -11.99 19.80
C ALA A 76 -10.56 -13.37 19.19
N ARG A 77 -9.38 -13.58 18.62
CA ARG A 77 -8.93 -14.88 18.10
C ARG A 77 -8.85 -15.93 19.19
N ARG A 78 -8.21 -15.62 20.33
CA ARG A 78 -8.11 -16.51 21.50
C ARG A 78 -9.49 -16.88 22.02
N ARG A 79 -10.43 -15.93 22.13
CA ARG A 79 -11.82 -16.23 22.50
C ARG A 79 -12.51 -17.20 21.55
N ILE A 80 -12.24 -17.12 20.23
CA ILE A 80 -12.80 -18.07 19.25
C ILE A 80 -12.17 -19.45 19.43
N LEU A 81 -10.85 -19.53 19.63
CA LEU A 81 -10.15 -20.79 19.86
C LEU A 81 -10.58 -21.46 21.16
N LEU A 82 -10.76 -20.69 22.24
CA LEU A 82 -11.29 -21.18 23.51
C LEU A 82 -12.70 -21.73 23.35
N LYS A 83 -13.60 -21.01 22.64
CA LYS A 83 -14.93 -21.54 22.33
C LYS A 83 -14.88 -22.82 21.49
N ALA A 84 -13.92 -22.94 20.57
CA ALA A 84 -13.73 -24.16 19.80
C ALA A 84 -13.22 -25.31 20.69
N PHE A 85 -12.31 -25.02 21.62
CA PHE A 85 -11.82 -25.96 22.62
C PHE A 85 -12.95 -26.47 23.52
N ASP A 86 -13.77 -25.56 24.06
CA ASP A 86 -14.93 -25.89 24.91
C ASP A 86 -15.95 -26.78 24.18
N LEU A 87 -16.11 -26.61 22.86
CA LEU A 87 -16.98 -27.46 22.04
C LEU A 87 -16.42 -28.87 21.82
N MET A 88 -15.10 -29.02 21.88
CA MET A 88 -14.42 -30.31 21.71
C MET A 88 -14.27 -31.07 23.03
N ASP A 89 -14.11 -30.36 24.14
CA ASP A 89 -14.09 -30.94 25.48
C ASP A 89 -15.51 -31.34 25.92
N GLN A 90 -16.00 -32.46 25.35
CA GLN A 90 -17.32 -33.02 25.65
C GLN A 90 -17.55 -33.33 27.13
N TYR A 91 -16.47 -33.47 27.91
CA TYR A 91 -16.50 -33.86 29.31
C TYR A 91 -16.19 -32.72 30.26
N ASN A 92 -15.91 -31.51 29.75
CA ASN A 92 -15.59 -30.31 30.51
C ASN A 92 -14.46 -30.54 31.55
N ARG A 93 -13.44 -31.31 31.14
CA ARG A 93 -12.29 -31.70 31.97
C ARG A 93 -11.19 -30.65 31.97
N GLY A 94 -11.23 -29.68 31.04
CA GLY A 94 -10.20 -28.66 30.85
C GLY A 94 -9.00 -29.15 30.05
N TYR A 95 -9.07 -30.32 29.42
CA TYR A 95 -8.01 -30.89 28.59
C TYR A 95 -8.57 -31.79 27.49
N LEU A 96 -7.85 -31.91 26.39
CA LEU A 96 -8.17 -32.80 25.28
C LEU A 96 -7.27 -34.04 25.30
N ASP A 97 -7.90 -35.21 25.18
CA ASP A 97 -7.20 -36.48 25.05
C ASP A 97 -6.63 -36.65 23.63
N LYS A 98 -5.56 -37.46 23.50
CA LYS A 98 -4.93 -37.78 22.21
C LYS A 98 -5.91 -38.26 21.14
N GLU A 99 -6.94 -39.03 21.53
CA GLU A 99 -7.99 -39.51 20.62
C GLU A 99 -8.90 -38.39 20.10
N GLN A 100 -9.27 -37.44 20.96
CA GLN A 100 -10.09 -36.28 20.57
C GLN A 100 -9.32 -35.38 19.60
N CYS A 101 -8.04 -35.14 19.88
CA CYS A 101 -7.16 -34.41 18.98
C CYS A 101 -7.02 -35.16 17.65
N LEU A 102 -6.77 -36.47 17.64
CA LEU A 102 -6.70 -37.26 16.41
C LEU A 102 -7.98 -37.15 15.57
N CYS A 103 -9.17 -37.14 16.18
CA CYS A 103 -10.43 -36.91 15.50
C CYS A 103 -10.52 -35.50 14.89
N LEU A 104 -10.09 -34.47 15.61
CA LEU A 104 -10.00 -33.12 15.07
C LEU A 104 -9.08 -33.08 13.86
N PHE A 105 -7.90 -33.70 13.93
CA PHE A 105 -6.96 -33.76 12.81
C PHE A 105 -7.50 -34.56 11.63
N ASP A 106 -8.21 -35.67 11.88
CA ASP A 106 -8.85 -36.43 10.81
C ASP A 106 -9.94 -35.59 10.10
N GLU A 107 -10.70 -34.76 10.84
CA GLU A 107 -11.64 -33.78 10.25
C GLU A 107 -10.92 -32.62 9.55
N LEU A 108 -9.88 -32.06 10.16
CA LEU A 108 -9.05 -31.00 9.58
C LEU A 108 -8.38 -31.47 8.28
N ASN A 109 -7.94 -32.73 8.21
CA ASN A 109 -7.40 -33.38 7.01
C ASN A 109 -8.45 -33.56 5.91
N LYS A 110 -9.75 -33.54 6.23
CA LYS A 110 -10.82 -33.48 5.21
C LYS A 110 -10.91 -32.09 4.58
N TYR A 111 -10.59 -31.04 5.35
CA TYR A 111 -10.48 -29.69 4.80
C TYR A 111 -9.19 -29.58 3.99
N ARG A 112 -9.34 -29.45 2.66
CA ARG A 112 -8.23 -29.35 1.69
C ARG A 112 -7.25 -28.20 1.93
N THR A 113 -7.53 -27.29 2.85
CA THR A 113 -6.62 -26.19 3.17
C THR A 113 -5.45 -26.61 4.06
N LEU A 114 -5.45 -27.83 4.59
CA LEU A 114 -4.38 -28.38 5.42
C LEU A 114 -3.75 -29.59 4.71
N PRO A 115 -2.41 -29.71 4.71
CA PRO A 115 -1.72 -30.85 4.13
C PRO A 115 -2.03 -32.09 4.94
N LYS A 116 -2.22 -33.20 4.22
CA LYS A 116 -2.55 -34.49 4.82
C LYS A 116 -1.40 -34.97 5.71
N MET A 117 -1.62 -34.95 7.01
CA MET A 117 -0.66 -35.52 7.96
C MET A 117 -0.93 -37.00 8.20
N SER A 118 0.14 -37.80 8.24
CA SER A 118 0.04 -39.18 8.72
C SER A 118 -0.22 -39.18 10.23
N LYS A 119 -0.86 -40.23 10.75
CA LYS A 119 -1.12 -40.36 12.20
C LYS A 119 0.16 -40.45 13.03
N GLU A 120 1.26 -40.87 12.41
CA GLU A 120 2.58 -41.00 13.03
C GLU A 120 3.27 -39.64 13.17
N ASP A 121 3.24 -38.82 12.11
CA ASP A 121 3.76 -37.45 12.13
C ASP A 121 3.01 -36.57 13.14
N PHE A 122 1.70 -36.81 13.28
CA PHE A 122 0.91 -36.14 14.29
C PHE A 122 1.32 -36.53 15.72
N GLY A 123 1.68 -37.79 15.96
CA GLY A 123 2.19 -38.24 17.26
C GLY A 123 3.40 -37.43 17.70
N PHE A 124 4.37 -37.21 16.81
CA PHE A 124 5.54 -36.39 17.10
C PHE A 124 5.22 -34.90 17.31
N ILE A 125 4.25 -34.35 16.57
CA ILE A 125 3.81 -32.97 16.76
C ILE A 125 3.08 -32.81 18.10
N PHE A 126 2.26 -33.79 18.48
CA PHE A 126 1.58 -33.83 19.76
C PHE A 126 2.58 -33.89 20.91
N ASP A 127 3.58 -34.77 20.83
CA ASP A 127 4.59 -34.95 21.88
C ASP A 127 5.54 -33.73 22.01
N GLU A 128 5.74 -32.95 20.93
CA GLU A 128 6.54 -31.71 20.95
C GLU A 128 5.75 -30.48 21.43
N LEU A 129 4.41 -30.52 21.37
CA LEU A 129 3.54 -29.44 21.84
C LEU A 129 2.96 -29.66 23.24
N ASP A 130 2.98 -30.90 23.73
CA ASP A 130 2.70 -31.24 25.12
C ASP A 130 3.92 -30.85 25.99
N ASP A 131 4.04 -29.55 26.25
CA ASP A 131 5.05 -28.97 27.14
C ASP A 131 4.92 -29.50 28.58
N SER A 132 3.70 -29.93 28.94
CA SER A 132 3.35 -30.50 30.25
C SER A 132 3.77 -31.97 30.40
N HIS A 133 4.05 -32.66 29.30
CA HIS A 133 4.37 -34.09 29.20
C HIS A 133 3.35 -35.01 29.91
N ASP A 134 2.09 -34.61 29.97
CA ASP A 134 1.01 -35.36 30.63
C ASP A 134 0.09 -36.09 29.64
N PHE A 135 0.47 -36.10 28.36
CA PHE A 135 -0.25 -36.63 27.21
C PHE A 135 -1.62 -36.00 26.99
N LYS A 136 -1.83 -34.77 27.48
CA LYS A 136 -3.07 -34.02 27.37
C LYS A 136 -2.78 -32.62 26.85
N ILE A 137 -3.72 -32.06 26.09
CA ILE A 137 -3.58 -30.71 25.56
C ILE A 137 -4.51 -29.77 26.34
N ASN A 138 -3.93 -28.78 27.01
CA ASN A 138 -4.68 -27.71 27.67
C ASN A 138 -5.16 -26.65 26.66
N SER A 139 -5.97 -25.69 27.11
CA SER A 139 -6.56 -24.67 26.22
C SER A 139 -5.54 -23.74 25.57
N ASP A 140 -4.39 -23.53 26.22
CA ASP A 140 -3.33 -22.62 25.76
C ASP A 140 -2.39 -23.36 24.78
N GLU A 141 -1.97 -24.58 25.10
CA GLU A 141 -1.29 -25.52 24.19
C GLU A 141 -2.12 -25.78 22.93
N PHE A 142 -3.45 -25.85 23.04
CA PHE A 142 -4.35 -25.96 21.89
C PHE A 142 -4.32 -24.72 21.00
N ALA A 143 -4.25 -23.52 21.59
CA ALA A 143 -4.13 -22.28 20.83
C ALA A 143 -2.79 -22.20 20.11
N ASP A 144 -1.71 -22.61 20.77
CA ASP A 144 -0.36 -22.67 20.20
C ASP A 144 -0.26 -23.73 19.10
N LEU A 145 -0.92 -24.87 19.27
CA LEU A 145 -1.07 -25.90 18.23
C LEU A 145 -1.75 -25.33 16.99
N CYS A 146 -2.90 -24.67 17.15
CA CYS A 146 -3.61 -24.05 16.04
C CYS A 146 -2.77 -22.96 15.35
N HIS A 147 -1.98 -22.22 16.13
CA HIS A 147 -1.06 -21.22 15.60
C HIS A 147 0.10 -21.87 14.81
N ALA A 148 0.72 -22.92 15.36
CA ALA A 148 1.78 -23.67 14.72
C ALA A 148 1.31 -24.32 13.41
N ILE A 149 0.10 -24.90 13.40
CA ILE A 149 -0.55 -25.44 12.20
C ILE A 149 -0.72 -24.32 11.16
N ALA A 150 -1.28 -23.18 11.56
CA ALA A 150 -1.52 -22.06 10.66
C ALA A 150 -0.22 -21.48 10.06
N LEU A 151 0.90 -21.56 10.78
CA LEU A 151 2.21 -21.08 10.32
C LEU A 151 2.96 -22.10 9.46
N LYS A 152 2.95 -23.38 9.84
CA LYS A 152 3.75 -24.43 9.16
C LYS A 152 3.08 -24.93 7.90
N PHE A 153 1.75 -24.96 7.86
CA PHE A 153 1.04 -25.63 6.79
C PHE A 153 0.55 -24.65 5.72
N SER A 154 1.19 -24.71 4.55
CA SER A 154 0.75 -23.98 3.36
C SER A 154 -0.60 -24.50 2.87
N LYS A 155 -1.55 -23.60 2.63
CA LYS A 155 -2.85 -23.95 2.02
C LYS A 155 -2.63 -24.70 0.70
N GLU A 156 -3.15 -25.93 0.57
CA GLU A 156 -3.09 -26.66 -0.70
C GLU A 156 -3.82 -25.87 -1.81
N ASP A 157 -3.43 -26.12 -3.05
CA ASP A 157 -4.00 -25.46 -4.23
C ASP A 157 -5.47 -25.89 -4.43
N VAL A 158 -6.35 -24.91 -4.62
CA VAL A 158 -7.78 -25.15 -4.83
C VAL A 158 -7.97 -25.84 -6.18
N PRO A 159 -8.85 -26.85 -6.31
CA PRO A 159 -9.17 -27.48 -7.59
C PRO A 159 -9.59 -26.42 -8.62
N SER A 160 -9.13 -26.60 -9.85
CA SER A 160 -9.45 -25.67 -10.93
C SER A 160 -10.89 -25.86 -11.38
N ILE A 161 -11.60 -24.78 -11.73
CA ILE A 161 -12.95 -24.85 -12.34
C ILE A 161 -12.92 -25.73 -13.60
N PHE A 162 -11.78 -25.80 -14.28
CA PHE A 162 -11.53 -26.64 -15.45
C PHE A 162 -11.51 -28.15 -15.17
N GLU A 163 -11.47 -28.60 -13.91
CA GLU A 163 -11.68 -30.02 -13.55
C GLU A 163 -13.11 -30.51 -13.86
N SER A 164 -14.06 -29.59 -14.03
CA SER A 164 -15.42 -29.90 -14.50
C SER A 164 -15.44 -30.45 -15.94
N CYS A 165 -14.35 -30.32 -16.70
CA CYS A 165 -14.16 -30.95 -18.01
C CYS A 165 -12.96 -31.92 -17.98
N PRO A 166 -13.13 -33.14 -17.43
CA PRO A 166 -12.02 -34.07 -17.15
C PRO A 166 -11.24 -34.48 -18.41
N TRP A 167 -11.96 -34.67 -19.53
CA TRP A 167 -11.38 -35.20 -20.77
C TRP A 167 -10.29 -34.30 -21.38
N VAL A 168 -10.44 -32.97 -21.26
CA VAL A 168 -9.44 -32.01 -21.75
C VAL A 168 -8.37 -31.76 -20.68
N TYR A 169 -8.77 -31.67 -19.41
CA TYR A 169 -7.89 -31.26 -18.34
C TYR A 169 -6.85 -32.32 -17.93
N TYR A 170 -7.21 -33.61 -17.99
CA TYR A 170 -6.33 -34.76 -17.70
C TYR A 170 -5.67 -35.37 -18.95
N SER A 171 -5.82 -34.76 -20.12
CA SER A 171 -5.12 -35.20 -21.33
C SER A 171 -3.60 -35.08 -21.16
N PRO A 172 -2.78 -36.00 -21.71
CA PRO A 172 -1.32 -35.94 -21.63
C PRO A 172 -0.75 -34.65 -22.24
N PHE A 173 -1.45 -34.05 -23.21
CA PHE A 173 -1.08 -32.76 -23.77
C PHE A 173 -1.26 -31.61 -22.76
N SER A 174 -2.38 -31.60 -22.04
CA SER A 174 -2.69 -30.61 -21.00
C SER A 174 -1.72 -30.71 -19.82
N GLU A 175 -1.33 -31.93 -19.43
CA GLU A 175 -0.36 -32.14 -18.36
C GLU A 175 1.06 -31.68 -18.76
N ASN A 176 1.49 -31.97 -19.99
CA ASN A 176 2.74 -31.44 -20.52
C ASN A 176 2.73 -29.91 -20.60
N LEU A 177 1.60 -29.31 -21.01
CA LEU A 177 1.44 -27.86 -21.05
C LEU A 177 1.53 -27.24 -19.64
N LYS A 178 0.86 -27.84 -18.65
CA LYS A 178 0.93 -27.42 -17.24
C LYS A 178 2.36 -27.46 -16.72
N ASN A 179 3.06 -28.56 -16.98
CA ASN A 179 4.46 -28.74 -16.59
C ASN A 179 5.38 -27.73 -17.27
N PHE A 180 5.13 -27.40 -18.53
CA PHE A 180 5.88 -26.36 -19.24
C PHE A 180 5.64 -24.96 -18.64
N VAL A 181 4.39 -24.57 -18.41
CA VAL A 181 4.01 -23.26 -17.84
C VAL A 181 4.56 -23.10 -16.42
N ARG A 182 4.52 -24.16 -15.61
CA ARG A 182 5.10 -24.18 -14.25
C ARG A 182 6.64 -24.21 -14.26
N GLY A 183 7.24 -24.56 -15.40
CA GLY A 183 8.68 -24.67 -15.55
C GLY A 183 9.39 -23.32 -15.60
N ARG A 184 10.65 -23.29 -15.13
CA ARG A 184 11.49 -22.08 -15.14
C ARG A 184 11.76 -21.53 -16.55
N LYS A 185 11.68 -22.39 -17.58
CA LYS A 185 11.86 -22.02 -18.99
C LYS A 185 10.78 -21.05 -19.47
N PHE A 186 9.51 -21.32 -19.15
CA PHE A 186 8.40 -20.44 -19.51
C PHE A 186 8.58 -19.04 -18.89
N GLY A 187 8.93 -19.00 -17.60
CA GLY A 187 9.28 -17.75 -16.94
C GLY A 187 10.39 -16.99 -17.69
N ASN A 188 11.50 -17.64 -18.04
CA ASN A 188 12.59 -16.96 -18.75
C ASN A 188 12.16 -16.44 -20.13
N ILE A 189 11.32 -17.17 -20.87
CA ILE A 189 10.76 -16.73 -22.15
C ILE A 189 9.92 -15.46 -21.97
N VAL A 190 9.00 -15.45 -21.01
CA VAL A 190 8.18 -14.27 -20.70
C VAL A 190 9.04 -13.06 -20.31
N ALA A 191 10.12 -13.28 -19.56
CA ALA A 191 11.03 -12.20 -19.19
C ALA A 191 11.80 -11.63 -20.41
N ILE A 192 12.26 -12.48 -21.32
CA ILE A 192 12.91 -12.03 -22.56
C ILE A 192 11.91 -11.22 -23.41
N ILE A 193 10.67 -11.71 -23.55
CA ILE A 193 9.60 -11.00 -24.26
C ILE A 193 9.36 -9.62 -23.62
N LEU A 194 9.34 -9.54 -22.29
CA LEU A 194 9.18 -8.27 -21.57
C LEU A 194 10.31 -7.28 -21.87
N VAL A 195 11.56 -7.74 -21.91
CA VAL A 195 12.72 -6.89 -22.22
C VAL A 195 12.67 -6.40 -23.67
N ILE A 196 12.29 -7.26 -24.62
CA ILE A 196 12.12 -6.85 -26.02
C ILE A 196 10.98 -5.84 -26.14
N ASN A 197 9.88 -6.05 -25.42
CA ASN A 197 8.76 -5.13 -25.41
C ASN A 197 9.13 -3.77 -24.79
N LEU A 198 10.00 -3.72 -23.77
CA LEU A 198 10.57 -2.47 -23.26
C LEU A 198 11.32 -1.70 -24.35
N ILE A 199 12.18 -2.39 -25.11
CA ILE A 199 12.93 -1.75 -26.21
C ILE A 199 11.96 -1.21 -27.26
N ALA A 200 10.92 -1.97 -27.60
CA ALA A 200 9.89 -1.52 -28.54
C ALA A 200 9.17 -0.25 -28.05
N VAL A 201 8.76 -0.19 -26.78
CA VAL A 201 8.11 1.00 -26.18
C VAL A 201 9.05 2.21 -26.16
N ILE A 202 10.34 2.02 -25.87
CA ILE A 202 11.31 3.11 -25.90
C ILE A 202 11.44 3.66 -27.33
N ILE A 203 11.54 2.79 -28.32
CA ILE A 203 11.63 3.21 -29.73
C ILE A 203 10.35 3.91 -30.16
N GLU A 204 9.17 3.34 -29.86
CA GLU A 204 7.87 3.94 -30.19
C GLU A 204 7.74 5.34 -29.58
N THR A 205 8.05 5.50 -28.30
CA THR A 205 7.96 6.81 -27.62
C THR A 205 8.93 7.84 -28.19
N THR A 206 10.15 7.44 -28.58
CA THR A 206 11.07 8.36 -29.27
C THR A 206 10.57 8.76 -30.66
N LEU A 207 9.97 7.84 -31.41
CA LEU A 207 9.44 8.12 -32.76
C LEU A 207 8.15 8.95 -32.73
N ASP A 208 7.34 8.81 -31.66
CA ASP A 208 6.17 9.65 -31.41
C ASP A 208 6.58 11.11 -31.16
N ILE A 209 7.68 11.33 -30.42
CA ILE A 209 8.24 12.68 -30.22
C ILE A 209 8.79 13.26 -31.54
N GLU A 210 9.33 12.43 -32.42
CA GLU A 210 9.88 12.82 -33.72
C GLU A 210 8.83 12.89 -34.86
N ASP A 211 7.52 12.71 -34.56
CA ASP A 211 6.40 12.74 -35.52
C ASP A 211 6.65 11.90 -36.80
N SER A 212 7.35 10.77 -36.66
CA SER A 212 7.79 9.96 -37.78
C SER A 212 6.77 8.89 -38.19
N THR A 213 6.58 8.68 -39.51
CA THR A 213 5.62 7.69 -40.05
C THR A 213 5.92 6.24 -39.66
N ALA A 214 7.14 5.97 -39.17
CA ALA A 214 7.57 4.67 -38.66
C ALA A 214 6.83 4.24 -37.38
N GLN A 215 6.14 5.15 -36.70
CA GLN A 215 5.34 4.86 -35.50
C GLN A 215 4.27 3.79 -35.76
N THR A 216 3.61 3.83 -36.92
CA THR A 216 2.53 2.89 -37.28
C THR A 216 2.98 1.43 -37.28
N PHE A 217 4.23 1.16 -37.67
CA PHE A 217 4.80 -0.18 -37.64
C PHE A 217 5.00 -0.67 -36.19
N TRP A 218 5.55 0.18 -35.32
CA TRP A 218 5.78 -0.16 -33.93
C TRP A 218 4.48 -0.36 -33.14
N GLN A 219 3.43 0.41 -33.46
CA GLN A 219 2.09 0.20 -32.89
C GLN A 219 1.53 -1.20 -33.20
N VAL A 220 1.73 -1.72 -34.42
CA VAL A 220 1.32 -3.09 -34.79
C VAL A 220 2.13 -4.12 -34.01
N VAL A 221 3.45 -3.91 -33.88
CA VAL A 221 4.33 -4.79 -33.08
C VAL A 221 3.86 -4.83 -31.62
N GLU A 222 3.47 -3.70 -31.06
CA GLU A 222 2.96 -3.62 -29.69
C GLU A 222 1.61 -4.30 -29.50
N PHE A 223 0.72 -4.18 -30.48
CA PHE A 223 -0.53 -4.94 -30.48
C PHE A 223 -0.28 -6.46 -30.44
N VAL A 224 0.72 -6.94 -31.20
CA VAL A 224 1.15 -8.35 -31.15
C VAL A 224 1.68 -8.72 -29.76
N PHE A 225 2.48 -7.87 -29.13
CA PHE A 225 2.89 -8.08 -27.74
C PHE A 225 1.70 -8.15 -26.77
N GLY A 226 0.69 -7.28 -26.95
CA GLY A 226 -0.57 -7.33 -26.22
C GLY A 226 -1.19 -8.73 -26.22
N TRP A 227 -1.34 -9.33 -27.40
CA TRP A 227 -1.87 -10.69 -27.57
C TRP A 227 -0.99 -11.77 -26.93
N ILE A 228 0.33 -11.64 -27.01
CA ILE A 228 1.26 -12.58 -26.35
C ILE A 228 0.99 -12.61 -24.84
N TYR A 229 0.74 -11.46 -24.21
CA TYR A 229 0.42 -11.39 -22.77
C TYR A 229 -0.98 -11.93 -22.45
N VAL A 230 -1.95 -11.76 -23.33
CA VAL A 230 -3.27 -12.41 -23.17
C VAL A 230 -3.15 -13.93 -23.20
N VAL A 231 -2.33 -14.46 -24.13
CA VAL A 231 -2.05 -15.89 -24.21
C VAL A 231 -1.28 -16.36 -22.97
N GLU A 232 -0.28 -15.63 -22.52
CA GLU A 232 0.45 -15.90 -21.27
C GLU A 232 -0.51 -16.01 -20.08
N MET A 233 -1.39 -15.01 -19.91
CA MET A 233 -2.39 -14.95 -18.86
C MET A 233 -3.34 -16.15 -18.94
N GLY A 234 -3.85 -16.46 -20.14
CA GLY A 234 -4.72 -17.62 -20.38
C GLY A 234 -4.04 -18.95 -20.01
N LEU A 235 -2.78 -19.14 -20.40
CA LEU A 235 -1.99 -20.33 -20.08
C LEU A 235 -1.75 -20.48 -18.58
N LYS A 236 -1.47 -19.38 -17.88
CA LYS A 236 -1.31 -19.39 -16.41
C LYS A 236 -2.62 -19.71 -15.71
N ILE A 237 -3.73 -19.07 -16.08
CA ILE A 237 -5.05 -19.34 -15.49
C ILE A 237 -5.46 -20.80 -15.73
N TYR A 238 -5.18 -21.35 -16.92
CA TYR A 238 -5.43 -22.75 -17.24
C TYR A 238 -4.55 -23.71 -16.41
N SER A 239 -3.28 -23.37 -16.19
CA SER A 239 -2.31 -24.24 -15.51
C SER A 239 -2.46 -24.26 -13.98
N TYR A 240 -2.71 -23.09 -13.38
CA TYR A 240 -2.82 -22.95 -11.93
C TYR A 240 -4.27 -23.04 -11.43
N GLY A 241 -5.25 -22.70 -12.27
CA GLY A 241 -6.62 -22.46 -11.85
C GLY A 241 -6.81 -21.00 -11.40
N PHE A 242 -8.02 -20.47 -11.61
CA PHE A 242 -8.31 -19.05 -11.36
C PHE A 242 -8.04 -18.62 -9.92
N LEU A 243 -8.44 -19.43 -8.93
CA LEU A 243 -8.26 -19.10 -7.51
C LEU A 243 -6.79 -19.10 -7.09
N ASN A 244 -6.01 -20.07 -7.56
CA ASN A 244 -4.57 -20.14 -7.23
C ASN A 244 -3.79 -19.04 -7.96
N TYR A 245 -4.18 -18.70 -9.19
CA TYR A 245 -3.66 -17.56 -9.92
C TYR A 245 -3.93 -16.24 -9.17
N TRP A 246 -5.15 -16.04 -8.66
CA TRP A 246 -5.53 -14.83 -7.91
C TRP A 246 -4.88 -14.76 -6.50
N ARG A 247 -4.42 -15.88 -5.96
CA ARG A 247 -3.72 -15.91 -4.66
C ARG A 247 -2.38 -15.16 -4.72
N ASP A 248 -1.71 -15.17 -5.86
CA ASP A 248 -0.43 -14.49 -6.06
C ASP A 248 -0.61 -13.01 -6.42
N GLY A 249 0.04 -12.13 -5.67
CA GLY A 249 0.00 -10.68 -5.90
C GLY A 249 0.54 -10.26 -7.27
N GLN A 250 1.59 -10.94 -7.75
CA GLN A 250 2.19 -10.63 -9.05
C GLN A 250 1.24 -10.94 -10.21
N ASN A 251 0.56 -12.09 -10.13
CA ASN A 251 -0.43 -12.52 -11.11
C ASN A 251 -1.70 -11.66 -11.08
N ARG A 252 -2.15 -11.21 -9.89
CA ARG A 252 -3.26 -10.24 -9.78
C ARG A 252 -2.96 -8.93 -10.49
N PHE A 253 -1.79 -8.36 -10.23
CA PHE A 253 -1.35 -7.13 -10.91
C PHE A 253 -1.31 -7.32 -12.43
N ASP A 254 -0.71 -8.42 -12.89
CA ASP A 254 -0.58 -8.74 -14.32
C ASP A 254 -1.94 -8.92 -15.02
N PHE A 255 -2.90 -9.54 -14.33
CA PHE A 255 -4.25 -9.70 -14.81
C PHE A 255 -4.95 -8.37 -15.00
N VAL A 256 -4.89 -7.50 -13.98
CA VAL A 256 -5.52 -6.17 -14.06
C VAL A 256 -4.94 -5.36 -15.21
N ILE A 257 -3.61 -5.30 -15.32
CA ILE A 257 -2.94 -4.56 -16.41
C ILE A 257 -3.29 -5.14 -17.78
N THR A 258 -3.29 -6.47 -17.92
CA THR A 258 -3.63 -7.12 -19.19
C THR A 258 -5.10 -6.90 -19.57
N CYS A 259 -6.03 -6.94 -18.61
CA CYS A 259 -7.42 -6.59 -18.85
C CYS A 259 -7.58 -5.12 -19.28
N VAL A 260 -6.93 -4.17 -18.60
CA VAL A 260 -6.97 -2.75 -18.97
C VAL A 260 -6.49 -2.53 -20.40
N ILE A 261 -5.40 -3.19 -20.79
CA ILE A 261 -4.85 -3.08 -22.14
C ILE A 261 -5.80 -3.69 -23.18
N VAL A 262 -6.34 -4.88 -22.94
CA VAL A 262 -7.29 -5.53 -23.86
C VAL A 262 -8.56 -4.70 -24.02
N ILE A 263 -9.10 -4.16 -22.92
CA ILE A 263 -10.29 -3.30 -22.95
C ILE A 263 -9.99 -2.04 -23.75
N GLY A 264 -8.86 -1.38 -23.49
CA GLY A 264 -8.50 -0.16 -24.22
C GLY A 264 -8.25 -0.44 -25.69
N GLU A 265 -7.57 -1.52 -26.07
CA GLU A 265 -7.38 -1.91 -27.46
C GLU A 265 -8.72 -2.24 -28.14
N THR A 266 -9.58 -3.03 -27.49
CA THR A 266 -10.91 -3.33 -28.02
C THR A 266 -11.75 -2.06 -28.20
N ALA A 267 -11.67 -1.10 -27.27
CA ALA A 267 -12.34 0.19 -27.38
C ALA A 267 -11.81 1.01 -28.57
N THR A 268 -10.49 0.99 -28.85
CA THR A 268 -9.92 1.66 -30.03
C THR A 268 -10.39 1.05 -31.35
N PHE A 269 -10.58 -0.28 -31.42
CA PHE A 269 -11.10 -0.94 -32.63
C PHE A 269 -12.62 -0.80 -32.78
N ALA A 270 -13.37 -0.79 -31.68
CA ALA A 270 -14.82 -0.75 -31.67
C ALA A 270 -15.39 0.66 -31.85
N SER A 271 -14.63 1.72 -31.53
CA SER A 271 -15.07 3.10 -31.73
C SER A 271 -15.00 3.47 -33.22
N PRO A 272 -16.12 3.79 -33.88
CA PRO A 272 -16.11 4.40 -35.21
C PRO A 272 -15.39 5.74 -35.16
N THR A 273 -14.86 6.16 -36.32
CA THR A 273 -14.01 7.33 -36.59
C THR A 273 -14.65 8.71 -36.32
N GLY A 274 -15.45 8.86 -35.25
CA GLY A 274 -16.25 10.07 -34.98
C GLY A 274 -16.72 10.30 -33.54
N GLN A 275 -16.36 9.46 -32.56
CA GLN A 275 -16.62 9.77 -31.14
C GLN A 275 -15.38 10.41 -30.50
N THR A 276 -15.45 11.73 -30.30
CA THR A 276 -14.36 12.59 -29.83
C THR A 276 -13.78 12.18 -28.47
N PHE A 277 -14.52 11.49 -27.62
CA PHE A 277 -13.99 11.11 -26.30
C PHE A 277 -13.10 9.86 -26.33
N LEU A 278 -13.37 8.88 -27.22
CA LEU A 278 -12.62 7.63 -27.33
C LEU A 278 -11.65 7.57 -28.53
N SER A 279 -11.85 8.45 -29.52
CA SER A 279 -11.03 8.52 -30.73
C SER A 279 -9.87 9.51 -30.64
N ASN A 280 -9.77 10.30 -29.56
CA ASN A 280 -8.62 11.18 -29.35
C ASN A 280 -7.42 10.32 -28.97
N GLY A 281 -6.25 10.58 -29.59
CA GLY A 281 -4.98 9.87 -29.35
C GLY A 281 -4.49 9.87 -27.88
N GLU A 282 -5.22 10.52 -26.96
CA GLU A 282 -5.01 10.47 -25.52
C GLU A 282 -5.22 9.07 -24.93
N TRP A 283 -6.15 8.26 -25.45
CA TRP A 283 -6.33 6.86 -24.97
C TRP A 283 -5.13 5.98 -25.29
N ILE A 284 -4.49 6.20 -26.44
CA ILE A 284 -3.26 5.51 -26.83
C ILE A 284 -2.15 5.84 -25.82
N ARG A 285 -2.07 7.10 -25.36
CA ARG A 285 -1.11 7.51 -24.31
C ARG A 285 -1.37 6.82 -22.96
N TYR A 286 -2.62 6.64 -22.57
CA TYR A 286 -2.95 5.89 -21.35
C TYR A 286 -2.64 4.39 -21.48
N LEU A 287 -2.83 3.81 -22.66
CA LEU A 287 -2.42 2.43 -22.96
C LEU A 287 -0.89 2.27 -22.88
N ILE A 288 -0.12 3.24 -23.39
CA ILE A 288 1.33 3.28 -23.25
C ILE A 288 1.73 3.32 -21.77
N LEU A 289 1.07 4.14 -20.94
CA LEU A 289 1.34 4.20 -19.50
C LEU A 289 1.06 2.84 -18.82
N ALA A 290 -0.05 2.18 -19.15
CA ALA A 290 -0.37 0.85 -18.65
C ALA A 290 0.66 -0.21 -19.11
N ARG A 291 1.21 -0.07 -20.33
CA ARG A 291 2.30 -0.91 -20.83
C ARG A 291 3.59 -0.69 -20.06
N VAL A 292 3.96 0.55 -19.73
CA VAL A 292 5.12 0.89 -18.89
C VAL A 292 4.98 0.31 -17.48
N LEU A 293 3.77 0.26 -16.91
CA LEU A 293 3.52 -0.39 -15.62
C LEU A 293 3.92 -1.89 -15.61
N ARG A 294 3.93 -2.57 -16.76
CA ARG A 294 4.40 -3.97 -16.86
C ARG A 294 5.89 -4.11 -16.55
N LEU A 295 6.68 -3.04 -16.63
CA LEU A 295 8.10 -3.04 -16.26
C LEU A 295 8.34 -3.27 -14.77
N ILE A 296 7.33 -3.05 -13.93
CA ILE A 296 7.36 -3.44 -12.52
C ILE A 296 7.64 -4.96 -12.39
N ARG A 297 7.20 -5.78 -13.36
CA ARG A 297 7.53 -7.22 -13.40
C ARG A 297 9.03 -7.47 -13.56
N LEU A 298 9.75 -6.61 -14.29
CA LEU A 298 11.20 -6.69 -14.45
C LEU A 298 11.91 -6.35 -13.14
N LEU A 299 11.44 -5.32 -12.42
CA LEU A 299 11.96 -4.98 -11.10
C LEU A 299 11.80 -6.15 -10.11
N MET A 300 10.66 -6.84 -10.14
CA MET A 300 10.42 -8.01 -9.28
C MET A 300 11.28 -9.25 -9.60
N ARG A 301 11.97 -9.28 -10.75
CA ARG A 301 12.93 -10.35 -11.09
C ARG A 301 14.28 -10.16 -10.41
N VAL A 302 14.67 -8.92 -10.15
CA VAL A 302 15.96 -8.60 -9.53
C VAL A 302 15.84 -8.85 -8.03
N LYS A 303 16.70 -9.72 -7.47
CA LYS A 303 16.63 -10.10 -6.05
C LYS A 303 16.57 -8.88 -5.11
N GLN A 304 17.38 -7.85 -5.39
CA GLN A 304 17.46 -6.62 -4.60
C GLN A 304 16.16 -5.79 -4.63
N TYR A 305 15.56 -5.59 -5.81
CA TYR A 305 14.32 -4.82 -5.93
C TYR A 305 13.07 -5.64 -5.59
N ARG A 306 13.15 -6.97 -5.67
CA ARG A 306 12.04 -7.86 -5.34
C ARG A 306 11.56 -7.65 -3.91
N ALA A 307 12.48 -7.57 -2.96
CA ALA A 307 12.21 -7.24 -1.56
C ALA A 307 11.42 -5.92 -1.49
N PHE A 308 12.07 -4.83 -1.88
CA PHE A 308 11.48 -3.48 -1.85
C PHE A 308 10.10 -3.37 -2.51
N VAL A 309 9.92 -3.90 -3.74
CA VAL A 309 8.66 -3.85 -4.47
C VAL A 309 7.61 -4.74 -3.82
N ALA A 310 7.99 -5.93 -3.34
CA ALA A 310 7.07 -6.81 -2.62
C ALA A 310 6.59 -6.14 -1.33
N THR A 311 7.50 -5.61 -0.52
CA THR A 311 7.20 -4.82 0.68
C THR A 311 6.26 -3.67 0.34
N PHE A 312 6.59 -2.85 -0.64
CA PHE A 312 5.75 -1.72 -1.02
C PHE A 312 4.32 -2.16 -1.41
N LEU A 313 4.19 -3.23 -2.20
CA LEU A 313 2.89 -3.75 -2.62
C LEU A 313 2.13 -4.47 -1.49
N THR A 314 2.81 -5.06 -0.51
CA THR A 314 2.17 -5.66 0.69
C THR A 314 1.74 -4.59 1.68
N LEU A 315 2.45 -3.47 1.76
CA LEU A 315 2.11 -2.33 2.61
C LEU A 315 0.97 -1.48 2.04
N LEU A 316 0.78 -1.46 0.72
CA LEU A 316 -0.22 -0.63 0.06
C LEU A 316 -1.66 -0.91 0.55
N PRO A 317 -2.13 -2.17 0.67
CA PRO A 317 -3.43 -2.46 1.30
C PRO A 317 -3.54 -1.99 2.75
N SER A 318 -2.47 -2.13 3.54
CA SER A 318 -2.44 -1.70 4.94
C SER A 318 -2.43 -0.17 5.06
N LEU A 319 -1.95 0.55 4.04
CA LEU A 319 -1.99 2.00 3.94
C LEU A 319 -3.37 2.54 3.52
N MET A 320 -4.21 1.73 2.86
CA MET A 320 -5.51 2.15 2.30
C MET A 320 -6.48 2.76 3.33
N PRO A 321 -6.64 2.24 4.56
CA PRO A 321 -7.49 2.86 5.57
C PRO A 321 -7.07 4.29 5.93
N TYR A 322 -5.76 4.55 6.01
CA TYR A 322 -5.22 5.87 6.30
C TYR A 322 -5.37 6.81 5.11
N LEU A 323 -5.11 6.34 3.89
CA LEU A 323 -5.38 7.08 2.65
C LEU A 323 -6.88 7.36 2.44
N GLY A 324 -7.75 6.44 2.85
CA GLY A 324 -9.19 6.65 2.84
C GLY A 324 -9.61 7.73 3.85
N THR A 325 -8.97 7.75 5.03
CA THR A 325 -9.24 8.77 6.06
C THR A 325 -8.86 10.17 5.59
N ILE A 326 -7.67 10.35 5.01
CA ILE A 326 -7.26 11.65 4.45
C ILE A 326 -8.16 12.07 3.29
N PHE A 327 -8.56 11.13 2.43
CA PHE A 327 -9.51 11.39 1.35
C PHE A 327 -10.88 11.86 1.88
N CYS A 328 -11.42 11.22 2.91
CA CYS A 328 -12.67 11.65 3.54
C CYS A 328 -12.56 13.07 4.14
N VAL A 329 -11.45 13.39 4.80
CA VAL A 329 -11.21 14.76 5.31
C VAL A 329 -11.13 15.76 4.16
N MET A 330 -10.43 15.43 3.06
CA MET A 330 -10.41 16.28 1.86
C MET A 330 -11.80 16.48 1.26
N CYS A 331 -12.67 15.45 1.24
CA CYS A 331 -14.05 15.59 0.77
C CYS A 331 -14.86 16.57 1.62
N VAL A 332 -14.72 16.50 2.96
CA VAL A 332 -15.39 17.42 3.89
C VAL A 332 -14.89 18.85 3.68
N TYR A 333 -13.57 19.05 3.64
CA TYR A 333 -12.98 20.38 3.43
C TYR A 333 -13.31 20.93 2.05
N SER A 334 -13.30 20.12 0.99
CA SER A 334 -13.69 20.57 -0.35
C SER A 334 -15.16 21.02 -0.38
N SER A 335 -16.06 20.32 0.31
CA SER A 335 -17.47 20.71 0.42
C SER A 335 -17.62 22.03 1.18
N LEU A 336 -16.90 22.20 2.29
CA LEU A 336 -16.87 23.45 3.05
C LEU A 336 -16.27 24.60 2.22
N GLY A 337 -15.17 24.35 1.50
CA GLY A 337 -14.52 25.32 0.64
C GLY A 337 -15.43 25.84 -0.46
N VAL A 338 -16.20 24.96 -1.11
CA VAL A 338 -17.20 25.36 -2.12
C VAL A 338 -18.29 26.24 -1.49
N GLN A 339 -18.76 25.90 -0.30
CA GLN A 339 -19.80 26.70 0.38
C GLN A 339 -19.29 28.07 0.87
N LEU A 340 -18.03 28.14 1.31
CA LEU A 340 -17.44 29.36 1.86
C LEU A 340 -16.85 30.28 0.79
N PHE A 341 -16.29 29.70 -0.28
CA PHE A 341 -15.47 30.42 -1.25
C PHE A 341 -15.92 30.26 -2.71
N GLY A 342 -17.06 29.60 -2.94
CA GLY A 342 -17.61 29.39 -4.27
C GLY A 342 -17.90 30.70 -5.00
N GLY A 343 -17.43 30.81 -6.24
CA GLY A 343 -17.69 31.96 -7.12
C GLY A 343 -16.85 33.20 -6.83
N ILE A 344 -15.88 33.13 -5.90
CA ILE A 344 -15.01 34.27 -5.57
C ILE A 344 -13.89 34.44 -6.61
N VAL A 345 -13.27 33.33 -7.03
CA VAL A 345 -12.13 33.32 -7.97
C VAL A 345 -12.67 33.08 -9.38
N ASN A 346 -13.02 34.18 -10.08
CA ASN A 346 -13.53 34.15 -11.45
C ASN A 346 -12.73 35.11 -12.33
N ALA A 347 -12.56 34.78 -13.61
CA ALA A 347 -11.80 35.58 -14.58
C ALA A 347 -12.34 37.01 -14.81
N GLY A 348 -13.56 37.32 -14.35
CA GLY A 348 -14.15 38.66 -14.40
C GLY A 348 -14.05 39.48 -13.11
N ASN A 349 -13.37 38.97 -12.07
CA ASN A 349 -13.22 39.66 -10.79
C ASN A 349 -11.91 40.45 -10.75
N SER A 350 -11.99 41.78 -10.85
CA SER A 350 -10.82 42.68 -10.82
C SER A 350 -10.01 42.64 -9.52
N LEU A 351 -10.58 42.09 -8.44
CA LEU A 351 -9.85 41.88 -7.18
C LEU A 351 -8.85 40.72 -7.27
N VAL A 352 -8.97 39.85 -8.27
CA VAL A 352 -8.10 38.68 -8.47
C VAL A 352 -6.82 39.05 -9.24
N GLU A 353 -6.90 40.01 -10.16
CA GLU A 353 -5.81 40.40 -11.08
C GLU A 353 -4.55 40.94 -10.39
N GLY A 354 -4.63 41.30 -9.10
CA GLY A 354 -3.49 41.75 -8.28
C GLY A 354 -3.07 40.79 -7.17
N THR A 355 -3.52 39.54 -7.21
CA THR A 355 -3.19 38.51 -6.20
C THR A 355 -2.19 37.50 -6.76
N ASP A 356 -1.46 36.82 -5.86
CA ASP A 356 -0.52 35.75 -6.21
C ASP A 356 -1.19 34.62 -7.03
N LEU A 357 -2.53 34.49 -6.96
CA LEU A 357 -3.29 33.52 -7.76
C LEU A 357 -3.29 33.86 -9.26
N ALA A 358 -3.36 35.14 -9.63
CA ALA A 358 -3.33 35.56 -11.03
C ALA A 358 -1.89 35.54 -11.57
N GLU A 359 -0.92 35.96 -10.76
CA GLU A 359 0.49 36.02 -11.18
C GLU A 359 1.11 34.63 -11.43
N ASN A 360 0.69 33.62 -10.67
CA ASN A 360 1.19 32.25 -10.80
C ASN A 360 0.27 31.32 -11.60
N ASP A 361 -0.73 31.86 -12.31
CA ASP A 361 -1.71 31.12 -13.10
C ASP A 361 -2.46 30.02 -12.31
N TYR A 362 -2.74 30.27 -11.03
CA TYR A 362 -3.47 29.37 -10.13
C TYR A 362 -4.99 29.55 -10.18
N LEU A 363 -5.51 30.28 -11.17
CA LEU A 363 -6.94 30.57 -11.32
C LEU A 363 -7.79 29.30 -11.46
N LEU A 364 -7.21 28.21 -12.00
CA LEU A 364 -7.86 26.91 -12.13
C LEU A 364 -8.00 26.19 -10.78
N PHE A 365 -7.11 26.48 -9.82
CA PHE A 365 -7.13 25.92 -8.47
C PHE A 365 -8.03 26.76 -7.55
N ASN A 366 -9.33 26.67 -7.80
CA ASN A 366 -10.37 27.41 -7.08
C ASN A 366 -11.38 26.49 -6.37
N PHE A 367 -12.25 27.10 -5.58
CA PHE A 367 -13.36 26.43 -4.89
C PHE A 367 -14.73 26.67 -5.57
N ASN A 368 -14.76 26.98 -6.87
CA ASN A 368 -16.03 27.24 -7.56
C ASN A 368 -16.85 25.97 -7.78
N ASP A 369 -16.16 24.86 -8.07
CA ASP A 369 -16.75 23.55 -8.31
C ASP A 369 -16.11 22.50 -7.41
N TYR A 370 -16.85 21.43 -7.11
CA TYR A 370 -16.35 20.35 -6.25
C TYR A 370 -15.07 19.66 -6.76
N PRO A 371 -14.91 19.33 -8.07
CA PRO A 371 -13.67 18.75 -8.57
C PRO A 371 -12.48 19.70 -8.47
N ASN A 372 -12.67 20.99 -8.77
CA ASN A 372 -11.62 22.01 -8.61
C ASN A 372 -11.26 22.20 -7.13
N ALA A 373 -12.26 22.16 -6.24
CA ALA A 373 -12.05 22.18 -4.79
C ALA A 373 -11.25 20.96 -4.31
N MET A 374 -11.49 19.77 -4.86
CA MET A 374 -10.73 18.57 -4.53
C MET A 374 -9.26 18.71 -4.94
N VAL A 375 -8.99 19.15 -6.18
CA VAL A 375 -7.61 19.39 -6.66
C VAL A 375 -6.92 20.50 -5.86
N THR A 376 -7.65 21.56 -5.52
CA THR A 376 -7.12 22.67 -4.70
C THR A 376 -6.79 22.19 -3.29
N THR A 377 -7.69 21.43 -2.65
CA THR A 377 -7.43 20.80 -1.34
C THR A 377 -6.26 19.81 -1.40
N PHE A 378 -6.08 19.09 -2.51
CA PHE A 378 -4.91 18.24 -2.74
C PHE A 378 -3.61 19.06 -2.85
N ASN A 379 -3.61 20.19 -3.56
CA ASN A 379 -2.45 21.10 -3.60
C ASN A 379 -2.12 21.66 -2.21
N LEU A 380 -3.14 21.98 -1.40
CA LEU A 380 -2.95 22.36 0.00
C LEU A 380 -2.34 21.22 0.83
N LEU A 381 -2.74 19.96 0.57
CA LEU A 381 -2.17 18.78 1.24
C LEU A 381 -0.68 18.59 0.91
N VAL A 382 -0.30 18.74 -0.36
CA VAL A 382 1.11 18.61 -0.82
C VAL A 382 1.99 19.75 -0.27
N MET A 383 1.40 20.81 0.29
CA MET A 383 2.09 21.97 0.87
C MET A 383 2.94 22.77 -0.13
N GLY A 384 2.71 22.58 -1.44
CA GLY A 384 3.32 23.39 -2.48
C GLY A 384 2.62 24.75 -2.56
N ASN A 385 3.33 25.85 -2.23
CA ASN A 385 2.84 27.24 -2.34
C ASN A 385 1.50 27.55 -1.63
N TRP A 386 1.06 26.72 -0.69
CA TRP A 386 -0.26 26.80 -0.02
C TRP A 386 -0.58 28.18 0.58
N GLN A 387 0.46 28.93 0.97
CA GLN A 387 0.36 30.30 1.48
C GLN A 387 -0.21 31.30 0.47
N ALA A 388 0.03 31.09 -0.84
CA ALA A 388 -0.51 31.95 -1.89
C ALA A 388 -2.04 31.87 -1.92
N TRP A 389 -2.60 30.66 -1.82
CA TRP A 389 -4.05 30.47 -1.68
C TRP A 389 -4.56 31.10 -0.38
N MET A 390 -3.94 30.78 0.76
CA MET A 390 -4.38 31.32 2.05
C MET A 390 -4.44 32.86 2.07
N GLN A 391 -3.38 33.52 1.60
CA GLN A 391 -3.32 34.99 1.59
C GLN A 391 -4.26 35.60 0.54
N SER A 392 -4.34 34.99 -0.65
CA SER A 392 -5.25 35.49 -1.69
C SER A 392 -6.71 35.35 -1.28
N TYR A 393 -7.13 34.23 -0.66
CA TYR A 393 -8.50 34.07 -0.17
C TYR A 393 -8.81 35.00 1.00
N ARG A 394 -7.83 35.36 1.83
CA ARG A 394 -7.98 36.41 2.84
C ARG A 394 -8.23 37.77 2.21
N ASP A 395 -7.47 38.12 1.19
CA ASP A 395 -7.59 39.43 0.54
C ASP A 395 -8.88 39.53 -0.28
N LEU A 396 -9.31 38.43 -0.91
CA LEU A 396 -10.56 38.33 -1.66
C LEU A 396 -11.81 38.37 -0.75
N THR A 397 -11.79 37.68 0.39
CA THR A 397 -12.92 37.70 1.35
C THR A 397 -12.90 38.93 2.26
N ARG A 398 -11.77 39.66 2.32
CA ARG A 398 -11.49 40.78 3.23
C ARG A 398 -11.70 40.46 4.71
N THR A 399 -11.73 39.18 5.08
CA THR A 399 -11.93 38.73 6.47
C THR A 399 -10.80 37.82 6.89
N SER A 400 -10.26 38.05 8.09
CA SER A 400 -9.22 37.18 8.67
C SER A 400 -9.76 35.81 9.09
N TRP A 401 -11.07 35.61 9.14
CA TRP A 401 -11.70 34.34 9.46
C TRP A 401 -11.48 33.26 8.39
N SER A 402 -11.27 33.65 7.14
CA SER A 402 -10.86 32.75 6.06
C SER A 402 -9.55 32.00 6.38
N LEU A 403 -8.64 32.62 7.13
CA LEU A 403 -7.39 31.98 7.56
C LEU A 403 -7.64 30.77 8.47
N VAL A 404 -8.72 30.77 9.24
CA VAL A 404 -9.06 29.66 10.13
C VAL A 404 -9.28 28.37 9.35
N TYR A 405 -9.90 28.45 8.17
CA TYR A 405 -10.09 27.30 7.28
C TYR A 405 -8.75 26.67 6.86
N PHE A 406 -7.80 27.48 6.39
CA PHE A 406 -6.50 26.99 5.93
C PHE A 406 -5.63 26.49 7.09
N VAL A 407 -5.64 27.19 8.22
CA VAL A 407 -4.89 26.77 9.42
C VAL A 407 -5.48 25.50 10.03
N SER A 408 -6.81 25.36 10.10
CA SER A 408 -7.44 24.14 10.61
C SER A 408 -7.17 22.95 9.69
N PHE A 409 -7.19 23.15 8.36
CA PHE A 409 -6.82 22.12 7.40
C PHE A 409 -5.35 21.68 7.58
N TYR A 410 -4.43 22.62 7.72
CA TYR A 410 -3.02 22.34 7.98
C TYR A 410 -2.82 21.50 9.25
N LEU A 411 -3.46 21.89 10.35
CA LEU A 411 -3.31 21.21 11.64
C LEU A 411 -3.87 19.79 11.61
N ILE A 412 -5.07 19.61 11.05
CA ILE A 412 -5.73 18.29 11.03
C ILE A 412 -5.07 17.38 9.99
N THR A 413 -4.83 17.87 8.78
CA THR A 413 -4.43 17.00 7.68
C THR A 413 -2.92 16.79 7.66
N VAL A 414 -2.12 17.86 7.77
CA VAL A 414 -0.67 17.75 7.61
C VAL A 414 0.05 17.48 8.93
N MET A 415 -0.29 18.21 10.00
CA MET A 415 0.38 17.99 11.29
C MET A 415 -0.06 16.69 11.98
N LEU A 416 -1.31 16.26 11.81
CA LEU A 416 -1.82 15.03 12.43
C LEU A 416 -1.84 13.86 11.44
N ILE A 417 -2.68 13.89 10.41
CA ILE A 417 -2.93 12.70 9.56
C ILE A 417 -1.70 12.32 8.71
N LEU A 418 -1.01 13.28 8.08
CA LEU A 418 0.16 12.99 7.26
C LEU A 418 1.32 12.46 8.11
N ASN A 419 1.54 13.03 9.30
CA ASN A 419 2.52 12.51 10.25
C ASN A 419 2.17 11.11 10.76
N LEU A 420 0.88 10.79 10.92
CA LEU A 420 0.41 9.44 11.23
C LEU A 420 0.71 8.46 10.08
N ILE A 421 0.50 8.87 8.82
CA ILE A 421 0.87 8.06 7.64
C ILE A 421 2.38 7.82 7.61
N ILE A 422 3.19 8.85 7.85
CA ILE A 422 4.66 8.71 7.91
C ILE A 422 5.04 7.72 9.02
N ALA A 423 4.43 7.82 10.19
CA ALA A 423 4.66 6.90 11.30
C ALA A 423 4.34 5.45 10.92
N PHE A 424 3.18 5.22 10.30
CA PHE A 424 2.78 3.90 9.81
C PHE A 424 3.75 3.34 8.76
N VAL A 425 4.16 4.15 7.78
CA VAL A 425 5.08 3.72 6.72
C VAL A 425 6.45 3.35 7.29
N LEU A 426 6.96 4.14 8.24
CA LEU A 426 8.22 3.84 8.92
C LEU A 426 8.14 2.53 9.71
N GLU A 427 7.08 2.34 10.50
CA GLU A 427 6.89 1.11 11.28
C GLU A 427 6.81 -0.12 10.38
N ALA A 428 6.05 -0.01 9.31
CA ALA A 428 5.83 -1.12 8.40
C ALA A 428 7.09 -1.45 7.59
N PHE A 429 7.93 -0.44 7.29
CA PHE A 429 9.24 -0.65 6.68
C PHE A 429 10.24 -1.30 7.64
N PHE A 430 10.33 -0.82 8.88
CA PHE A 430 11.21 -1.43 9.90
C PHE A 430 10.83 -2.88 10.15
N SER A 431 9.54 -3.19 10.25
CA SER A 431 9.11 -4.55 10.51
C SER A 431 9.37 -5.49 9.33
N GLU A 432 9.30 -5.04 8.08
CA GLU A 432 9.74 -5.89 6.96
C GLU A 432 11.25 -6.11 6.96
N LEU A 433 12.06 -5.10 7.29
CA LEU A 433 13.52 -5.26 7.44
C LEU A 433 13.87 -6.31 8.49
N GLU A 434 13.19 -6.30 9.65
CA GLU A 434 13.37 -7.31 10.70
C GLU A 434 12.94 -8.71 10.24
N ILE A 435 11.88 -8.82 9.42
CA ILE A 435 11.44 -10.10 8.85
C ILE A 435 12.54 -10.64 7.91
N GLU A 436 13.09 -9.80 7.04
CA GLU A 436 14.17 -10.18 6.13
C GLU A 436 15.44 -10.62 6.89
N GLU A 437 15.86 -9.87 7.92
CA GLU A 437 16.96 -10.27 8.80
C GLU A 437 16.70 -11.62 9.47
N SER A 438 15.47 -11.86 9.94
CA SER A 438 15.12 -13.15 10.57
C SER A 438 15.11 -14.32 9.58
N GLU A 439 14.77 -14.08 8.32
CA GLU A 439 14.86 -15.08 7.25
C GLU A 439 16.34 -15.37 6.90
N GLU A 440 17.21 -14.36 6.88
CA GLU A 440 18.65 -14.55 6.66
C GLU A 440 19.34 -15.29 7.82
N CYS A 441 19.02 -14.96 9.07
CA CYS A 441 19.49 -15.68 10.25
C CYS A 441 19.09 -17.16 10.22
N ALA A 442 17.84 -17.47 9.88
CA ALA A 442 17.38 -18.86 9.77
C ALA A 442 18.15 -19.65 8.70
N VAL A 443 18.49 -19.02 7.57
CA VAL A 443 19.31 -19.65 6.51
C VAL A 443 20.75 -19.85 6.97
N SER A 444 21.32 -18.94 7.77
CA SER A 444 22.66 -19.12 8.34
C SER A 444 22.73 -20.23 9.39
N GLU A 445 21.71 -20.36 10.25
CA GLU A 445 21.63 -21.44 11.25
C GLU A 445 21.49 -22.83 10.59
N GLU A 446 20.80 -22.92 9.45
CA GLU A 446 20.75 -24.15 8.65
C GLU A 446 22.11 -24.52 8.07
N GLN A 447 22.93 -23.55 7.64
CA GLN A 447 24.29 -23.80 7.14
C GLN A 447 25.24 -24.26 8.25
N GLU A 448 24.98 -23.88 9.50
CA GLU A 448 25.72 -24.34 10.70
C GLU A 448 25.21 -25.69 11.25
N GLY A 449 24.27 -26.36 10.57
CA GLY A 449 23.84 -27.72 10.91
C GLY A 449 22.83 -27.81 12.07
N ARG A 450 22.29 -26.68 12.54
CA ARG A 450 21.11 -26.69 13.43
C ARG A 450 19.87 -26.88 12.57
N THR A 451 19.40 -28.13 12.51
CA THR A 451 18.26 -28.52 11.68
C THR A 451 16.95 -27.95 12.25
N ARG A 452 16.54 -26.74 11.85
CA ARG A 452 15.14 -26.30 11.93
C ARG A 452 14.55 -26.34 10.52
N ARG A 453 13.72 -27.36 10.25
CA ARG A 453 13.06 -27.57 8.96
C ARG A 453 12.21 -26.35 8.59
N TYR A 454 12.59 -25.71 7.47
CA TYR A 454 11.90 -24.71 6.67
C TYR A 454 10.38 -24.60 6.88
N ALA A 455 9.91 -23.43 7.34
CA ALA A 455 8.53 -22.99 7.13
C ALA A 455 8.43 -22.46 5.69
N GLY A 456 7.44 -22.93 4.91
CA GLY A 456 7.25 -22.51 3.52
C GLY A 456 7.12 -20.98 3.36
N PRO A 457 7.22 -20.45 2.13
CA PRO A 457 7.09 -19.01 1.88
C PRO A 457 5.75 -18.50 2.43
N LYS A 458 5.82 -17.65 3.45
CA LYS A 458 4.66 -17.06 4.13
C LYS A 458 3.80 -16.30 3.12
N THR A 459 2.49 -16.53 3.16
CA THR A 459 1.56 -15.77 2.32
C THR A 459 1.53 -14.30 2.74
N SER A 460 1.22 -13.38 1.83
CA SER A 460 1.18 -11.92 2.11
C SER A 460 0.28 -11.56 3.30
N SER A 461 -0.81 -12.29 3.55
CA SER A 461 -1.67 -12.10 4.73
C SER A 461 -0.98 -12.55 6.03
N GLN A 462 -0.28 -13.68 6.00
CA GLN A 462 0.47 -14.19 7.16
C GLN A 462 1.70 -13.32 7.47
N ARG A 463 2.31 -12.71 6.44
CA ARG A 463 3.35 -11.69 6.65
C ARG A 463 2.80 -10.49 7.39
N VAL A 464 1.67 -9.93 6.93
CA VAL A 464 1.05 -8.77 7.59
C VAL A 464 0.65 -9.09 9.03
N ASP A 465 0.06 -10.26 9.31
CA ASP A 465 -0.31 -10.65 10.67
C ASP A 465 0.92 -10.88 11.57
N GLN A 466 1.99 -11.49 11.05
CA GLN A 466 3.24 -11.65 11.80
C GLN A 466 3.98 -10.33 12.01
N LEU A 467 3.92 -9.43 11.03
CA LEU A 467 4.48 -8.09 11.06
C LEU A 467 3.80 -7.31 12.20
N LEU A 468 2.46 -7.32 12.25
CA LEU A 468 1.68 -6.73 13.34
C LEU A 468 1.98 -7.36 14.71
N HIS A 469 2.06 -8.69 14.81
CA HIS A 469 2.30 -9.36 16.09
C HIS A 469 3.74 -9.19 16.61
N ARG A 470 4.74 -9.08 15.73
CA ARG A 470 6.16 -8.84 16.10
C ARG A 470 6.46 -7.39 16.46
N ILE A 471 5.84 -6.43 15.78
CA ILE A 471 5.86 -5.00 16.16
C ILE A 471 5.51 -4.81 17.65
N LEU A 472 4.73 -5.74 18.22
CA LEU A 472 4.12 -5.60 19.52
C LEU A 472 4.71 -6.48 20.61
N SER A 473 5.26 -7.65 20.29
CA SER A 473 6.01 -8.44 21.28
C SER A 473 7.19 -7.65 21.84
N SER A 474 7.86 -6.85 20.99
CA SER A 474 8.97 -5.97 21.42
C SER A 474 8.52 -4.83 22.35
N GLU A 475 7.27 -4.36 22.24
CA GLU A 475 6.71 -3.32 23.12
C GLU A 475 6.08 -3.91 24.39
N LEU A 476 5.47 -5.11 24.32
CA LEU A 476 5.00 -5.84 25.50
C LEU A 476 6.17 -6.20 26.43
N GLU A 477 7.31 -6.63 25.87
CA GLU A 477 8.53 -6.88 26.64
C GLU A 477 9.08 -5.59 27.28
N LYS A 478 9.06 -4.45 26.57
CA LYS A 478 9.44 -3.14 27.14
C LYS A 478 8.47 -2.63 28.20
N SER A 479 7.17 -2.82 28.00
CA SER A 479 6.14 -2.40 28.96
C SER A 479 6.22 -3.24 30.24
N GLN A 480 6.43 -4.56 30.12
CA GLN A 480 6.66 -5.44 31.26
C GLN A 480 7.96 -5.10 32.00
N ALA A 481 9.05 -4.80 31.28
CA ALA A 481 10.32 -4.37 31.86
C ALA A 481 10.29 -2.99 32.54
N CYS A 482 9.33 -2.12 32.17
CA CYS A 482 9.13 -0.81 32.82
C CYS A 482 8.17 -0.89 34.02
N SER A 483 7.41 -1.99 34.15
CA SER A 483 6.49 -2.25 35.25
C SER A 483 7.06 -3.15 36.37
N ALA A 484 8.26 -3.69 36.17
CA ALA A 484 9.07 -4.41 37.16
C ALA A 484 10.19 -3.51 37.69
#